data_AF-A0A1G0KU68-F1
#
_entry.id   AF-A0A1G0KU68-F1
#
_cell.length_a   1.000
_cell.length_b   1.000
_cell.length_c   1.000
_cell.angle_alpha   90.00
_cell.angle_beta   90.00
_cell.angle_gamma   90.00
#
_symmetry.space_group_name_H-M   'P 1'
#
loop_
_entity.id
_entity.type
_entity.pdbx_description
1 polymer ?
#
loop_
_entity_poly.entity_id
_entity_poly.type
_entity_poly.pdbx_seq_one_letter_code
_entity_poly.pdbx_strand_id
1 'polypeptide(L)'
;MSKQSLTLVVDLDERGIFKAHVDDAGGKEVFAFSSEDEETGRPSDDGLWLVEDGWMRHGKDVCGLLEYMQSMGVVGKNAALRLEG
;
A
#
# COMPACT_ATOMS: atom_id res chain seq x y z
N MET A 1 10.95 -5.18 22.38
CA MET A 1 9.86 -4.81 21.45
C MET A 1 10.07 -5.58 20.16
N SER A 2 9.11 -6.40 19.75
CA SER A 2 9.22 -7.22 18.54
C SER A 2 9.14 -6.32 17.30
N LYS A 3 10.06 -6.51 16.36
CA LYS A 3 10.07 -5.78 15.09
C LYS A 3 9.00 -6.37 14.18
N GLN A 4 7.97 -5.59 13.84
CA GLN A 4 6.95 -6.00 12.88
C GLN A 4 7.54 -5.92 11.47
N SER A 5 7.60 -7.05 10.76
CA SER A 5 8.05 -7.10 9.37
C SER A 5 6.83 -7.16 8.47
N LEU A 6 6.84 -6.35 7.42
CA LEU A 6 5.72 -6.17 6.49
C LEU A 6 6.23 -6.32 5.06
N THR A 7 5.38 -6.85 4.20
CA THR A 7 5.64 -6.98 2.76
C THR A 7 4.56 -6.28 1.97
N LEU A 8 4.94 -5.33 1.10
CA LEU A 8 4.07 -4.76 0.08
C LEU A 8 4.14 -5.64 -1.16
N VAL A 9 3.00 -6.14 -1.58
CA VAL A 9 2.78 -6.89 -2.82
C VAL A 9 2.03 -5.99 -3.79
N VAL A 10 2.45 -5.95 -5.05
CA VAL A 10 1.81 -5.16 -6.11
C VAL A 10 1.44 -6.07 -7.26
N ASP A 11 0.14 -6.23 -7.49
CA ASP A 11 -0.45 -6.97 -8.59
C ASP A 11 -0.87 -5.99 -9.69
N LEU A 12 -0.31 -6.17 -10.88
CA LEU A 12 -0.72 -5.43 -12.07
C LEU A 12 -1.66 -6.31 -12.88
N ASP A 13 -2.89 -5.83 -13.10
CA ASP A 13 -3.80 -6.45 -14.05
C ASP A 13 -3.50 -6.00 -15.49
N GLU A 14 -3.90 -6.82 -16.46
CA GLU A 14 -3.68 -6.59 -17.89
C GLU A 14 -4.31 -5.28 -18.40
N ARG A 15 -5.27 -4.72 -17.65
CA ARG A 15 -5.96 -3.46 -17.96
C ARG A 15 -5.20 -2.21 -17.47
N GLY A 16 -4.03 -2.38 -16.86
CA GLY A 16 -3.26 -1.28 -16.26
C GLY A 16 -3.81 -0.80 -14.91
N ILE A 17 -4.76 -1.54 -14.33
CA ILE A 17 -5.19 -1.36 -12.94
C ILE A 17 -4.17 -2.07 -12.07
N PHE A 18 -3.65 -1.38 -11.05
CA PHE A 18 -2.83 -2.04 -10.05
C PHE A 18 -3.62 -2.20 -8.75
N LYS A 19 -3.45 -3.35 -8.11
CA LYS A 19 -3.89 -3.65 -6.76
C LYS A 19 -2.65 -3.90 -5.91
N ALA A 20 -2.63 -3.34 -4.72
CA ALA A 20 -1.50 -3.49 -3.82
C ALA A 20 -2.00 -3.79 -2.41
N HIS A 21 -1.32 -4.69 -1.73
CA HIS A 21 -1.64 -5.07 -0.37
C HIS A 21 -0.38 -5.21 0.46
N VAL A 22 -0.51 -4.95 1.75
CA VAL A 22 0.55 -5.08 2.74
C VAL A 22 0.20 -6.23 3.66
N ASP A 23 1.08 -7.22 3.69
CA ASP A 23 0.97 -8.38 4.56
C ASP A 23 1.88 -8.26 5.77
N ASP A 24 1.44 -8.81 6.90
CA ASP A 24 2.29 -9.07 8.04
C ASP A 24 3.18 -10.31 7.84
N ALA A 25 4.07 -10.57 8.80
CA ALA A 25 4.97 -11.73 8.75
C ALA A 25 4.27 -13.11 8.74
N GLY A 26 2.97 -13.15 9.04
CA GLY A 26 2.13 -14.35 8.94
C GLY A 26 1.41 -14.48 7.59
N GLY A 27 1.63 -13.57 6.65
CA GLY A 27 0.93 -13.53 5.36
C GLY A 27 -0.51 -13.03 5.48
N LYS A 28 -0.83 -12.31 6.55
CA LYS A 28 -2.16 -11.70 6.72
C LYS A 28 -2.12 -10.27 6.18
N GLU A 29 -3.04 -9.96 5.28
CA GLU A 29 -3.28 -8.59 4.82
C GLU A 29 -3.66 -7.68 6.00
N VAL A 30 -2.93 -6.58 6.14
CA VAL A 30 -3.20 -5.51 7.13
C VAL A 30 -3.62 -4.21 6.48
N PHE A 31 -3.38 -4.04 5.18
CA PHE A 31 -3.74 -2.86 4.43
C PHE A 31 -3.80 -3.18 2.93
N ALA A 32 -4.74 -2.59 2.19
CA ALA A 32 -4.83 -2.75 0.74
C ALA A 32 -5.29 -1.44 0.09
N PHE A 33 -4.86 -1.23 -1.15
CA PHE A 33 -5.23 -0.07 -1.97
C PHE A 33 -5.14 -0.43 -3.45
N SER A 34 -5.89 0.27 -4.29
CA SER A 34 -5.86 0.05 -5.73
C SER A 34 -6.07 1.35 -6.49
N SER A 35 -5.65 1.36 -7.75
CA SER A 35 -6.02 2.42 -8.69
C SER A 35 -7.40 2.21 -9.32
N GLU A 36 -8.18 1.21 -8.87
CA GLU A 36 -9.54 0.97 -9.33
C GLU A 36 -10.51 1.86 -8.56
N ASP A 37 -11.36 2.57 -9.30
CA ASP A 37 -12.52 3.26 -8.76
C ASP A 37 -13.56 2.22 -8.29
N GLU A 38 -13.92 2.26 -7.01
CA GLU A 38 -14.77 1.26 -6.37
C GLU A 38 -16.21 1.26 -6.91
N GLU A 39 -16.69 2.38 -7.46
CA GLU A 39 -18.05 2.50 -8.00
C GLU A 39 -18.15 1.95 -9.43
N THR A 40 -17.09 2.08 -10.22
CA THR A 40 -17.12 1.81 -11.67
C THR A 40 -16.26 0.62 -12.11
N GLY A 41 -15.32 0.15 -11.28
CA GLY A 41 -14.40 -0.95 -11.64
C GLY A 41 -13.44 -0.58 -12.79
N ARG A 42 -13.17 0.72 -12.95
CA ARG A 42 -12.27 1.30 -13.95
C ARG A 42 -11.08 1.95 -13.25
N PRO A 43 -9.97 2.22 -13.95
CA PRO A 43 -8.93 3.07 -13.39
C PRO A 43 -9.53 4.40 -12.92
N SER A 44 -9.21 4.80 -11.69
CA SER A 44 -9.56 6.11 -11.14
C SER A 44 -8.93 7.22 -11.99
N ASP A 45 -9.73 8.20 -12.40
CA ASP A 45 -9.28 9.39 -13.12
C ASP A 45 -8.51 10.36 -12.19
N ASP A 46 -8.88 10.41 -10.90
CA ASP A 46 -8.17 11.17 -9.86
C ASP A 46 -6.88 10.47 -9.40
N GLY A 47 -6.65 9.24 -9.88
CA GLY A 47 -5.48 8.46 -9.52
C GLY A 47 -5.57 7.90 -8.10
N LEU A 48 -4.41 7.72 -7.46
CA LEU A 48 -4.31 7.10 -6.15
C LEU A 48 -4.24 8.17 -5.07
N TRP A 49 -5.24 8.23 -4.18
CA TRP A 49 -5.32 9.20 -3.07
C TRP A 49 -4.04 9.27 -2.21
N LEU A 50 -3.34 8.14 -1.99
CA LEU A 50 -2.05 8.13 -1.27
C LEU A 50 -0.98 8.99 -1.99
N VAL A 51 -1.05 9.11 -3.31
CA VAL A 51 -0.17 9.98 -4.10
C VAL A 51 -0.62 11.43 -4.01
N GLU A 52 -1.91 11.68 -4.14
CA GLU A 52 -2.49 13.03 -4.07
C GLU A 52 -2.25 13.69 -2.70
N ASP A 53 -2.40 12.92 -1.62
CA ASP A 53 -2.15 13.33 -0.25
C ASP A 53 -0.64 13.45 0.08
N GLY A 54 0.23 13.07 -0.86
CA GLY A 54 1.68 13.19 -0.73
C GLY A 54 2.35 12.09 0.09
N TRP A 55 1.62 11.03 0.46
CA TRP A 55 2.15 9.86 1.15
C TRP A 55 2.96 8.94 0.24
N MET A 56 2.76 8.98 -1.07
CA MET A 56 3.56 8.20 -2.02
C MET A 56 3.90 9.05 -3.23
N ARG A 57 5.18 9.18 -3.58
CA ARG A 57 5.58 9.92 -4.80
C ARG A 57 5.55 9.06 -6.07
N HIS A 58 5.63 7.75 -5.91
CA HIS A 58 5.60 6.75 -6.99
C HIS A 58 5.34 5.35 -6.41
N GLY A 59 5.01 4.36 -7.24
CA GLY A 59 4.65 3.00 -6.79
C GLY A 59 5.70 2.24 -5.98
N LYS A 60 6.94 2.72 -5.89
CA LYS A 60 8.01 2.15 -5.04
C LYS A 60 8.27 2.94 -3.74
N ASP A 61 7.48 3.98 -3.47
CA ASP A 61 7.68 4.83 -2.29
C ASP A 61 7.08 4.17 -1.04
N VAL A 62 7.79 3.15 -0.54
CA VAL A 62 7.41 2.38 0.64
C VAL A 62 7.59 3.17 1.95
N CYS A 63 8.36 4.26 1.92
CA CYS A 63 8.63 5.06 3.11
C CYS A 63 7.38 5.85 3.52
N GLY A 64 6.80 6.62 2.60
CA GLY A 64 5.62 7.40 2.94
C GLY A 64 4.36 6.54 3.14
N LEU A 65 4.25 5.38 2.47
CA LEU A 65 3.22 4.38 2.79
C LEU A 65 3.35 3.85 4.23
N LEU A 66 4.58 3.55 4.68
CA LEU A 66 4.83 3.11 6.05
C LEU A 66 4.49 4.23 7.06
N GLU A 67 4.86 5.48 6.78
CA GLU A 67 4.50 6.63 7.62
C GLU A 67 2.98 6.79 7.72
N TYR A 68 2.27 6.65 6.60
CA TYR A 68 0.82 6.72 6.57
C TYR A 68 0.19 5.65 7.46
N MET A 69 0.59 4.39 7.28
CA MET A 69 0.09 3.26 8.06
C MET A 69 0.42 3.39 9.56
N GLN A 70 1.57 3.97 9.91
CA GLN A 70 1.91 4.28 11.30
C GLN A 70 1.04 5.41 11.86
N SER A 71 0.73 6.42 11.06
CA SER A 71 -0.12 7.55 11.47
C SER A 71 -1.55 7.12 11.81
N MET A 72 -2.07 6.13 11.08
CA MET A 72 -3.37 5.50 11.33
C MET A 72 -3.37 4.49 12.48
N GLY A 73 -2.20 4.06 12.96
CA GLY A 73 -2.08 3.01 13.95
C GLY A 73 -2.31 1.59 13.42
N VAL A 74 -2.28 1.38 12.09
CA VAL A 74 -2.39 0.06 11.46
C VAL A 74 -1.16 -0.80 11.79
N VAL A 75 0.02 -0.17 11.85
CA VAL A 75 1.28 -0.83 12.18
C VAL A 75 2.05 -0.07 13.25
N GLY A 76 2.92 -0.79 13.97
CA GLY A 76 3.73 -0.18 15.01
C GLY A 76 4.80 0.78 14.47
N LYS A 77 5.22 1.75 15.30
CA LYS A 77 6.28 2.74 14.97
C LYS A 77 7.65 2.14 14.60
N ASN A 78 7.88 0.88 14.96
CA ASN A 78 9.11 0.14 14.67
C ASN A 78 8.92 -0.90 13.54
N ALA A 79 7.79 -0.84 12.83
CA ALA A 79 7.54 -1.71 11.69
C ALA A 79 8.51 -1.41 10.54
N ALA A 80 8.87 -2.43 9.78
CA ALA A 80 9.68 -2.30 8.58
C ALA A 80 8.92 -2.88 7.40
N LEU A 81 8.72 -2.06 6.37
CA LEU A 81 8.09 -2.45 5.12
C LEU A 81 9.16 -2.78 4.07
N ARG A 82 8.95 -3.88 3.36
CA ARG A 82 9.72 -4.26 2.17
C ARG A 82 8.78 -4.38 0.99
N LEU A 83 9.25 -4.01 -0.20
CA LEU A 83 8.55 -4.27 -1.45
C LEU A 83 9.00 -5.63 -1.98
N GLU A 84 8.04 -6.52 -2.27
CA GLU A 84 8.28 -7.72 -3.07
C GLU A 84 7.45 -7.65 -4.36
N GLY A 85 8.12 -7.84 -5.50
CA GLY A 85 7.56 -7.74 -6.85
C GLY A 85 8.60 -8.10 -7.90
#